data_AF-A0A4U3L405-F1
#
_entry.id   AF-A0A4U3L405-F1
#
_cell.length_a   1.000
_cell.length_b   1.000
_cell.length_c   1.000
_cell.angle_alpha   90.00
_cell.angle_beta   90.00
_cell.angle_gamma   90.00
#
_symmetry.space_group_name_H-M   'P 1'
#
loop_
_entity.id
_entity.type
_entity.pdbx_description
1 polymer ?
#
loop_
_entity_poly.entity_id
_entity_poly.type
_entity_poly.pdbx_seq_one_letter_code
_entity_poly.pdbx_strand_id
1 'polypeptide(L)'
;MLKKLFRYRGRRIRYSSRNLLVLYRVLFFMPILACLGYFVGYKWIYPLYLSNPPDWKIYIVPALIIVGISIGAIVLITLLIKASIINSGYFSKVEQRQVLAHMIIDNGYYTKKQVKSSDGKTKEKIKFPKIYYKSAKNSIFVSFETAGNKFQEKFETIGGFLETTFHADNLNKIDEKGFVTYELATDVYNKRIWIKDMQADEGKVQLMKGLYWHFDKDPHLLLGGGTGGGKTFTILSLIYALCRVGEVEICDPKNSDLMALGKLPLFAGKVHTGKKDITQCLENTVELMETRFKTMNNSSRYKMGKNYAYYGLKPKFVFIDEFAAFKAELANDYSTDGEVDEYLTQLILKARQAGIFFIVAMQRPDGEFLKTALRDQFMFRMSVGRLSETGILMIFGDENKNKKFKYVEKIDGQKVYGRGYVAQGGGTAREFYSPQVPQDFDFIEEFIKISKELGYEDVPKEVQEEVSQKISKHIDKEALAEINEEFKAEKDQLSELSEKYSA
;
A
#
# COMPACT_ATOMS: atom_id res chain seq x y z
N MET A 1 7.94 -12.40 -32.37
CA MET A 1 7.74 -13.78 -31.88
C MET A 1 8.75 -14.22 -30.81
N LEU A 2 10.06 -13.99 -30.96
CA LEU A 2 11.07 -14.45 -29.97
C LEU A 2 10.89 -13.91 -28.53
N LYS A 3 10.49 -12.63 -28.35
CA LYS A 3 10.19 -12.08 -27.01
C LYS A 3 9.00 -12.77 -26.31
N LYS A 4 8.08 -13.40 -27.07
CA LYS A 4 6.98 -14.21 -26.52
C LYS A 4 7.40 -15.64 -26.18
N LEU A 5 8.47 -16.16 -26.80
CA LEU A 5 8.98 -17.53 -26.59
C LEU A 5 9.93 -17.63 -25.38
N PHE A 6 10.76 -16.61 -25.13
CA PHE A 6 11.70 -16.60 -24.00
C PHE A 6 11.55 -15.33 -23.17
N ARG A 7 10.59 -15.33 -22.24
CA ARG A 7 10.48 -14.27 -21.22
C ARG A 7 11.49 -14.53 -20.11
N TYR A 8 12.43 -13.61 -19.89
CA TYR A 8 13.39 -13.71 -18.79
C TYR A 8 12.68 -13.51 -17.44
N ARG A 9 12.51 -14.61 -16.68
CA ARG A 9 11.84 -14.67 -15.37
C ARG A 9 12.78 -14.41 -14.18
N GLY A 10 14.06 -14.20 -14.44
CA GLY A 10 15.06 -13.94 -13.39
C GLY A 10 15.99 -15.11 -13.10
N ARG A 11 16.63 -15.06 -11.94
CA ARG A 11 17.57 -16.09 -11.47
C ARG A 11 16.78 -17.25 -10.88
N ARG A 12 17.05 -18.47 -11.36
CA ARG A 12 16.43 -19.68 -10.84
C ARG A 12 16.94 -20.01 -9.44
N ILE A 13 16.04 -20.25 -8.51
CA ILE A 13 16.36 -20.71 -7.16
C ILE A 13 16.66 -22.20 -7.20
N ARG A 14 17.74 -22.60 -6.53
CA ARG A 14 18.19 -24.00 -6.44
C ARG A 14 18.42 -24.35 -4.98
N TYR A 15 18.56 -25.64 -4.67
CA TYR A 15 18.90 -26.08 -3.31
C TYR A 15 20.21 -25.46 -2.79
N SER A 16 21.18 -25.20 -3.67
CA SER A 16 22.42 -24.50 -3.33
C SER A 16 22.21 -23.04 -2.89
N SER A 17 21.05 -22.44 -3.19
CA SER A 17 20.74 -21.05 -2.84
C SER A 17 20.58 -20.81 -1.33
N ARG A 18 20.42 -21.87 -0.51
CA ARG A 18 20.29 -21.79 0.96
C ARG A 18 21.52 -21.22 1.67
N ASN A 19 22.71 -21.40 1.09
CA ASN A 19 23.98 -20.98 1.70
C ASN A 19 24.63 -19.84 0.91
N LEU A 20 23.86 -19.02 0.19
CA LEU A 20 24.42 -17.97 -0.68
C LEU A 20 25.30 -16.98 0.08
N LEU A 21 24.81 -16.43 1.19
CA LEU A 21 25.59 -15.45 1.97
C LEU A 21 26.87 -16.06 2.54
N VAL A 22 26.82 -17.32 2.99
CA VAL A 22 28.00 -18.06 3.45
C VAL A 22 28.99 -18.26 2.30
N LEU A 23 28.51 -18.63 1.10
CA LEU A 23 29.35 -18.79 -0.08
C LEU A 23 30.05 -17.48 -0.44
N TYR A 24 29.37 -16.34 -0.39
CA TYR A 24 29.99 -15.03 -0.62
C TYR A 24 31.00 -14.67 0.47
N ARG A 25 30.72 -14.96 1.75
CA ARG A 25 31.69 -14.75 2.85
C ARG A 25 32.96 -15.55 2.61
N VAL A 26 32.84 -16.83 2.25
CA VAL A 26 33.98 -17.68 1.91
C VAL A 26 34.72 -17.14 0.68
N LEU A 27 33.99 -16.75 -0.37
CA LEU A 27 34.57 -16.19 -1.59
C LEU A 27 35.40 -14.92 -1.32
N PHE A 28 34.91 -14.00 -0.49
CA PHE A 28 35.66 -12.79 -0.11
C PHE A 28 36.82 -13.08 0.85
N PHE A 29 36.73 -14.18 1.62
CA PHE A 29 37.82 -14.60 2.49
C PHE A 29 38.95 -15.31 1.74
N MET A 30 38.68 -15.98 0.61
CA MET A 30 39.68 -16.74 -0.15
C MET A 30 40.95 -15.94 -0.51
N PRO A 31 40.88 -14.69 -1.01
CA PRO A 31 42.09 -13.89 -1.28
C PRO A 31 42.90 -13.59 -0.01
N ILE A 32 42.21 -13.33 1.12
CA ILE A 32 42.85 -13.06 2.40
C ILE A 32 43.58 -14.30 2.90
N LEU A 33 42.94 -15.47 2.78
CA LEU A 33 43.55 -16.76 3.11
C LEU A 33 44.79 -17.04 2.24
N ALA A 34 44.73 -16.75 0.94
CA ALA A 34 45.89 -16.89 0.05
C ALA A 34 47.05 -15.96 0.44
N CYS A 35 46.76 -14.70 0.78
CA CYS A 35 47.76 -13.76 1.28
C CYS A 35 48.38 -14.24 2.60
N LEU A 36 47.58 -14.70 3.56
CA LEU A 36 48.08 -15.25 4.83
C LEU A 36 48.95 -16.48 4.59
N GLY A 37 48.53 -17.37 3.68
CA GLY A 37 49.31 -18.55 3.29
C GLY A 37 50.66 -18.20 2.67
N TYR A 38 50.73 -17.17 1.83
CA TYR A 38 51.99 -16.75 1.22
C TYR A 38 52.91 -15.97 2.18
N PHE A 39 52.39 -14.95 2.86
CA PHE A 39 53.22 -14.07 3.68
C PHE A 39 53.57 -14.68 5.04
N VAL A 40 52.60 -15.31 5.72
CA VAL A 40 52.85 -15.90 7.04
C VAL A 40 53.26 -17.36 6.90
N GLY A 41 52.59 -18.13 6.04
CA GLY A 41 52.95 -19.53 5.80
C GLY A 41 54.30 -19.67 5.09
N TYR A 42 54.40 -19.24 3.84
CA TYR A 42 55.57 -19.49 2.99
C TYR A 42 56.77 -18.58 3.29
N LYS A 43 56.56 -17.27 3.51
CA LYS A 43 57.70 -16.37 3.78
C LYS A 43 58.21 -16.41 5.22
N TRP A 44 57.38 -16.79 6.19
CA TRP A 44 57.76 -16.72 7.60
C TRP A 44 57.88 -18.09 8.26
N ILE A 45 56.81 -18.90 8.27
CA ILE A 45 56.81 -20.21 8.93
C ILE A 45 57.70 -21.22 8.20
N TYR A 46 57.73 -21.23 6.85
CA TYR A 46 58.48 -22.22 6.09
C TYR A 46 60.01 -22.14 6.28
N PRO A 47 60.66 -20.95 6.25
CA PRO A 47 62.07 -20.82 6.63
C PRO A 47 62.35 -21.22 8.08
N LEU A 48 61.45 -20.87 9.01
CA LEU A 48 61.54 -21.27 10.42
C LEU A 48 61.49 -22.80 10.57
N TYR A 49 60.60 -23.46 9.86
CA TYR A 49 60.50 -24.92 9.84
C TYR A 49 61.78 -25.59 9.31
N LEU A 50 62.34 -25.08 8.21
CA LEU A 50 63.59 -25.60 7.64
C LEU A 50 64.79 -25.45 8.59
N SER A 51 64.80 -24.40 9.43
CA SER A 51 65.84 -24.19 10.44
C SER A 51 65.73 -25.13 11.67
N ASN A 52 64.68 -25.95 11.74
CA ASN A 52 64.38 -26.94 12.79
C ASN A 52 64.67 -26.46 14.23
N PRO A 53 64.04 -25.36 14.67
CA PRO A 53 64.32 -24.77 15.97
C PRO A 53 63.87 -25.69 17.13
N PRO A 54 64.62 -25.73 18.24
CA PRO A 54 64.35 -26.62 19.36
C PRO A 54 63.13 -26.21 20.22
N ASP A 55 62.65 -24.96 20.12
CA ASP A 55 61.52 -24.46 20.91
C ASP A 55 60.28 -24.22 20.03
N TRP A 56 59.18 -24.91 20.36
CA TRP A 56 57.90 -24.78 19.68
C TRP A 56 57.23 -23.40 19.89
N LYS A 57 57.64 -22.64 20.91
CA LYS A 57 57.09 -21.32 21.20
C LYS A 57 57.28 -20.31 20.08
N ILE A 58 58.26 -20.52 19.19
CA ILE A 58 58.55 -19.62 18.06
C ILE A 58 57.37 -19.60 17.05
N TYR A 59 56.57 -20.67 16.98
CA TYR A 59 55.39 -20.73 16.11
C TYR A 59 54.16 -20.02 16.68
N ILE A 60 54.16 -19.62 17.96
CA ILE A 60 53.00 -19.00 18.62
C ILE A 60 52.69 -17.64 17.97
N VAL A 61 53.71 -16.81 17.73
CA VAL A 61 53.51 -15.45 17.20
C VAL A 61 52.93 -15.45 15.78
N PRO A 62 53.47 -16.21 14.80
CA PRO A 62 52.84 -16.36 13.48
C PRO A 62 51.42 -16.91 13.54
N ALA A 63 51.17 -17.90 14.42
CA ALA A 63 49.85 -18.48 14.59
C ALA A 63 48.83 -17.46 15.12
N LEU A 64 49.19 -16.66 16.13
CA LEU A 64 48.34 -15.59 16.65
C LEU A 64 48.03 -14.52 15.60
N ILE A 65 48.99 -14.21 14.73
CA ILE A 65 48.78 -13.25 13.63
C ILE A 65 47.80 -13.80 12.59
N ILE A 66 47.94 -15.07 12.19
CA ILE A 66 46.97 -15.72 11.28
C ILE A 66 45.57 -15.69 11.88
N VAL A 67 45.44 -16.07 13.16
CA VAL A 67 44.14 -16.10 13.85
C VAL A 67 43.56 -14.69 13.98
N GLY A 68 44.35 -13.71 14.42
CA GLY A 68 43.92 -12.32 14.60
C GLY A 68 43.44 -11.68 13.29
N ILE A 69 44.23 -11.80 12.22
CA ILE A 69 43.85 -11.27 10.90
C ILE A 69 42.63 -12.02 10.35
N SER A 70 42.54 -13.34 10.52
CA SER A 70 41.39 -14.12 10.06
C SER A 70 40.10 -13.69 10.75
N ILE A 71 40.12 -13.52 12.09
CA ILE A 71 38.97 -13.05 12.86
C ILE A 71 38.57 -11.63 12.40
N GLY A 72 39.54 -10.71 12.32
CA GLY A 72 39.29 -9.33 11.88
C GLY A 72 38.68 -9.27 10.47
N ALA A 73 39.20 -10.06 9.54
CA ALA A 73 38.68 -10.17 8.17
C ALA A 73 37.25 -10.72 8.14
N ILE A 74 36.95 -11.77 8.90
CA ILE A 74 35.60 -12.36 8.96
C ILE A 74 34.60 -11.34 9.52
N VAL A 75 34.96 -10.61 10.58
CA VAL A 75 34.14 -9.55 11.15
C VAL A 75 33.90 -8.43 10.14
N LEU A 76 34.96 -7.93 9.48
CA LEU A 76 34.85 -6.88 8.48
C LEU A 76 33.97 -7.28 7.29
N ILE A 77 34.19 -8.47 6.73
CA ILE A 77 33.36 -9.00 5.62
C ILE A 77 31.89 -9.10 6.05
N THR A 78 31.63 -9.56 7.28
CA THR A 78 30.26 -9.68 7.80
C THR A 78 29.61 -8.31 7.96
N LEU A 79 30.34 -7.31 8.47
CA LEU A 79 29.87 -5.93 8.60
C LEU A 79 29.57 -5.29 7.24
N LEU A 80 30.46 -5.45 6.25
CA LEU A 80 30.26 -4.92 4.90
C LEU A 80 29.04 -5.54 4.20
N ILE A 81 28.84 -6.86 4.35
CA ILE A 81 27.64 -7.52 3.82
C ILE A 81 26.38 -7.01 4.51
N LYS A 82 26.39 -6.89 5.85
CA LYS A 82 25.25 -6.35 6.61
C LYS A 82 24.95 -4.90 6.22
N ALA A 83 25.97 -4.05 6.11
CA ALA A 83 25.81 -2.66 5.67
C ALA A 83 25.21 -2.58 4.25
N SER A 84 25.65 -3.44 3.33
CA SER A 84 25.03 -3.51 1.99
C SER A 84 23.60 -4.03 2.00
N ILE A 85 23.21 -4.88 2.97
CA ILE A 85 21.81 -5.34 3.10
C ILE A 85 20.93 -4.19 3.57
N ILE A 86 21.36 -3.47 4.62
CA ILE A 86 20.65 -2.31 5.19
C ILE A 86 20.44 -1.23 4.13
N ASN A 87 21.48 -0.93 3.34
CA ASN A 87 21.41 0.07 2.27
C ASN A 87 20.71 -0.44 0.98
N SER A 88 19.95 -1.54 1.05
CA SER A 88 19.24 -2.13 -0.10
C SER A 88 20.12 -2.39 -1.33
N GLY A 89 21.40 -2.69 -1.10
CA GLY A 89 22.40 -2.92 -2.14
C GLY A 89 22.34 -4.32 -2.75
N TYR A 90 23.46 -4.79 -3.33
CA TYR A 90 23.51 -6.10 -4.00
C TYR A 90 23.19 -7.27 -3.06
N PHE A 91 23.68 -7.23 -1.81
CA PHE A 91 23.51 -8.33 -0.87
C PHE A 91 22.09 -8.48 -0.34
N SER A 92 21.27 -7.42 -0.35
CA SER A 92 19.83 -7.53 -0.09
C SER A 92 19.16 -8.50 -1.09
N LYS A 93 19.50 -8.40 -2.39
CA LYS A 93 19.02 -9.33 -3.43
C LYS A 93 19.56 -10.75 -3.28
N VAL A 94 20.73 -10.92 -2.64
CA VAL A 94 21.30 -12.24 -2.34
C VAL A 94 20.56 -12.87 -1.18
N GLU A 95 20.35 -12.11 -0.11
CA GLU A 95 19.61 -12.52 1.07
C GLU A 95 18.17 -12.92 0.72
N GLN A 96 17.45 -12.10 -0.03
CA GLN A 96 16.08 -12.42 -0.47
C GLN A 96 15.99 -13.75 -1.23
N ARG A 97 17.00 -14.08 -2.06
CA ARG A 97 17.05 -15.39 -2.74
C ARG A 97 17.35 -16.54 -1.77
N GLN A 98 18.14 -16.29 -0.73
CA GLN A 98 18.43 -17.26 0.31
C GLN A 98 17.20 -17.52 1.18
N VAL A 99 16.50 -16.46 1.61
CA VAL A 99 15.24 -16.53 2.35
C VAL A 99 14.20 -17.32 1.55
N LEU A 100 14.08 -17.05 0.24
CA LEU A 100 13.19 -17.84 -0.63
C LEU A 100 13.57 -19.33 -0.67
N ALA A 101 14.87 -19.65 -0.67
CA ALA A 101 15.34 -21.03 -0.64
C ALA A 101 15.05 -21.72 0.70
N HIS A 102 15.20 -21.03 1.83
CA HIS A 102 14.82 -21.54 3.14
C HIS A 102 13.32 -21.77 3.24
N MET A 103 12.51 -20.79 2.83
CA MET A 103 11.06 -20.93 2.73
C MET A 103 10.65 -22.23 2.01
N ILE A 104 11.26 -22.53 0.86
CA ILE A 104 10.96 -23.74 0.07
C ILE A 104 11.31 -25.01 0.85
N ILE A 105 12.41 -25.01 1.60
CA ILE A 105 12.87 -26.15 2.38
C ILE A 105 11.98 -26.35 3.61
N ASP A 106 11.76 -25.30 4.37
CA ASP A 106 11.06 -25.32 5.67
C ASP A 106 9.59 -25.69 5.49
N ASN A 107 8.96 -25.25 4.39
CA ASN A 107 7.59 -25.61 4.04
C ASN A 107 7.47 -26.92 3.23
N GLY A 108 8.58 -27.60 2.94
CA GLY A 108 8.56 -28.89 2.24
C GLY A 108 8.17 -28.80 0.75
N TYR A 109 8.35 -27.66 0.10
CA TYR A 109 8.00 -27.44 -1.32
C TYR A 109 9.07 -27.99 -2.29
N TYR A 110 9.50 -29.23 -2.06
CA TYR A 110 10.52 -29.88 -2.89
C TYR A 110 10.22 -31.36 -3.09
N THR A 111 10.83 -31.92 -4.13
CA THR A 111 10.75 -33.36 -4.42
C THR A 111 12.09 -34.02 -4.11
N LYS A 112 12.04 -35.25 -3.58
CA LYS A 112 13.23 -36.07 -3.36
C LYS A 112 13.35 -37.07 -4.53
N LYS A 113 14.49 -37.07 -5.23
CA LYS A 113 14.81 -38.08 -6.23
C LYS A 113 15.96 -38.93 -5.72
N GLN A 114 15.77 -40.25 -5.64
CA GLN A 114 16.85 -41.17 -5.32
C GLN A 114 17.81 -41.26 -6.51
N VAL A 115 19.09 -41.09 -6.25
CA VAL A 115 20.15 -41.24 -7.25
C VAL A 115 21.14 -42.27 -6.72
N LYS A 116 21.38 -43.33 -7.49
CA LYS A 116 22.41 -44.32 -7.17
C LYS A 116 23.79 -43.67 -7.41
N SER A 117 24.63 -43.65 -6.38
CA SER A 117 26.03 -43.27 -6.53
C SER A 117 26.78 -44.36 -7.30
N SER A 118 27.93 -44.03 -7.90
CA SER A 118 28.87 -44.97 -8.54
C SER A 118 29.30 -46.14 -7.64
N ASP A 119 29.04 -46.03 -6.34
CA ASP A 119 29.50 -46.90 -5.25
C ASP A 119 28.35 -47.73 -4.63
N GLY A 120 27.24 -47.91 -5.38
CA GLY A 120 26.07 -48.67 -4.94
C GLY A 120 25.17 -48.01 -3.88
N LYS A 121 25.68 -47.00 -3.16
CA LYS A 121 24.92 -46.26 -2.15
C LYS A 121 23.85 -45.33 -2.78
N THR A 122 22.60 -45.48 -2.36
CA THR A 122 21.50 -44.59 -2.74
C THR A 122 21.62 -43.25 -2.01
N LYS A 123 21.76 -42.14 -2.75
CA LYS A 123 21.73 -40.78 -2.17
C LYS A 123 20.42 -40.09 -2.55
N GLU A 124 19.75 -39.50 -1.56
CA GLU A 124 18.58 -38.64 -1.82
C GLU A 124 19.03 -37.28 -2.35
N LYS A 125 18.58 -36.91 -3.55
CA LYS A 125 18.81 -35.59 -4.13
C LYS A 125 17.53 -34.76 -4.06
N ILE A 126 17.59 -33.65 -3.33
CA ILE A 126 16.49 -32.68 -3.26
C ILE A 126 16.43 -31.88 -4.57
N LYS A 127 15.25 -31.82 -5.18
CA LYS A 127 14.96 -31.08 -6.40
C LYS A 127 13.82 -30.08 -6.15
N PHE A 128 14.14 -28.80 -6.32
CA PHE A 128 13.16 -27.72 -6.26
C PHE A 128 12.34 -27.65 -7.56
N PRO A 129 11.05 -27.26 -7.46
CA PRO A 129 10.26 -26.79 -8.60
C PRO A 129 10.96 -25.62 -9.32
N LYS A 130 10.57 -25.31 -10.56
CA LYS A 130 11.15 -24.14 -11.24
C LYS A 130 10.60 -22.86 -10.60
N ILE A 131 11.40 -22.28 -9.72
CA ILE A 131 11.11 -21.02 -9.04
C ILE A 131 12.14 -19.99 -9.48
N TYR A 132 11.69 -18.80 -9.84
CA TYR A 132 12.55 -17.72 -10.31
C TYR A 132 12.35 -16.47 -9.45
N TYR A 133 13.46 -15.77 -9.20
CA TYR A 133 13.48 -14.50 -8.51
C TYR A 133 14.08 -13.42 -9.41
N LYS A 134 13.41 -12.28 -9.52
CA LYS A 134 13.87 -11.10 -10.24
C LYS A 134 13.59 -9.85 -9.41
N SER A 135 14.62 -9.06 -9.12
CA SER A 135 14.47 -7.75 -8.48
C SER A 135 14.48 -6.64 -9.54
N ALA A 136 13.54 -5.70 -9.42
CA ALA A 136 13.51 -4.40 -10.07
C ALA A 136 13.77 -3.30 -9.02
N LYS A 137 13.75 -2.02 -9.42
CA LYS A 137 14.10 -0.88 -8.55
C LYS A 137 13.27 -0.86 -7.26
N ASN A 138 11.93 -0.99 -7.38
CA ASN A 138 10.99 -0.91 -6.25
C ASN A 138 9.99 -2.10 -6.20
N SER A 139 10.28 -3.18 -6.93
CA SER A 139 9.44 -4.38 -6.98
C SER A 139 10.29 -5.65 -7.04
N ILE A 140 9.81 -6.71 -6.42
CA ILE A 140 10.35 -8.07 -6.49
C ILE A 140 9.35 -8.95 -7.23
N PHE A 141 9.83 -9.70 -8.22
CA PHE A 141 9.03 -10.69 -8.94
C PHE A 141 9.46 -12.08 -8.51
N VAL A 142 8.50 -12.88 -8.04
CA VAL A 142 8.71 -14.29 -7.71
C VAL A 142 7.78 -15.13 -8.57
N SER A 143 8.36 -15.96 -9.44
CA SER A 143 7.61 -16.82 -10.35
C SER A 143 7.68 -18.29 -9.92
N PHE A 144 6.53 -18.95 -9.84
CA PHE A 144 6.38 -20.36 -9.51
C PHE A 144 5.83 -21.12 -10.71
N GLU A 145 6.39 -22.29 -11.01
CA GLU A 145 5.82 -23.20 -12.01
C GLU A 145 4.48 -23.76 -11.51
N THR A 146 3.45 -23.69 -12.34
CA THR A 146 2.08 -24.20 -12.06
C THR A 146 1.65 -25.27 -13.07
N ALA A 147 2.56 -25.77 -13.91
CA ALA A 147 2.26 -26.79 -14.92
C ALA A 147 2.07 -28.21 -14.32
N GLY A 148 0.96 -28.43 -13.60
CA GLY A 148 0.55 -29.76 -13.12
C GLY A 148 1.49 -30.39 -12.09
N ASN A 149 2.18 -29.56 -11.29
CA ASN A 149 3.08 -30.06 -10.26
C ASN A 149 2.34 -30.29 -8.93
N LYS A 150 2.95 -31.09 -8.03
CA LYS A 150 2.40 -31.41 -6.69
C LYS A 150 2.07 -30.18 -5.83
N PHE A 151 2.61 -29.02 -6.15
CA PHE A 151 2.53 -27.80 -5.35
C PHE A 151 1.68 -26.71 -6.00
N GLN A 152 0.94 -27.01 -7.07
CA GLN A 152 0.25 -26.03 -7.89
C GLN A 152 -0.72 -25.17 -7.07
N GLU A 153 -1.68 -25.78 -6.37
CA GLU A 153 -2.66 -25.07 -5.54
C GLU A 153 -1.98 -24.18 -4.47
N LYS A 154 -0.89 -24.67 -3.88
CA LYS A 154 -0.12 -23.91 -2.90
C LYS A 154 0.56 -22.70 -3.54
N PHE A 155 1.18 -22.87 -4.70
CA PHE A 155 1.83 -21.79 -5.43
C PHE A 155 0.84 -20.77 -6.01
N GLU A 156 -0.42 -21.14 -6.20
CA GLU A 156 -1.48 -20.21 -6.59
C GLU A 156 -1.99 -19.35 -5.42
N THR A 157 -1.78 -19.78 -4.17
CA THR A 157 -2.26 -19.12 -2.95
C THR A 157 -1.14 -18.57 -2.05
N ILE A 158 0.13 -18.75 -2.44
CA ILE A 158 1.31 -18.40 -1.61
C ILE A 158 1.55 -16.89 -1.43
N GLY A 159 0.79 -16.03 -2.12
CA GLY A 159 0.98 -14.57 -2.13
C GLY A 159 1.11 -13.95 -0.73
N GLY A 160 0.17 -14.21 0.18
CA GLY A 160 0.22 -13.67 1.55
C GLY A 160 1.42 -14.18 2.37
N PHE A 161 1.89 -15.40 2.10
CA PHE A 161 3.11 -15.92 2.70
C PHE A 161 4.35 -15.16 2.21
N LEU A 162 4.41 -14.82 0.92
CA LEU A 162 5.48 -14.01 0.35
C LEU A 162 5.51 -12.60 0.92
N GLU A 163 4.34 -11.98 1.15
CA GLU A 163 4.25 -10.66 1.79
C GLU A 163 4.85 -10.64 3.19
N THR A 164 4.64 -11.74 3.93
CA THR A 164 5.20 -11.91 5.27
C THR A 164 6.71 -12.17 5.20
N THR A 165 7.12 -13.04 4.27
CA THR A 165 8.53 -13.46 4.11
C THR A 165 9.44 -12.32 3.66
N PHE A 166 8.96 -11.47 2.74
CA PHE A 166 9.74 -10.37 2.18
C PHE A 166 9.45 -9.02 2.82
N HIS A 167 8.53 -8.95 3.79
CA HIS A 167 8.02 -7.69 4.34
C HIS A 167 7.62 -6.69 3.23
N ALA A 168 6.98 -7.22 2.19
CA ALA A 168 6.64 -6.51 0.96
C ALA A 168 5.14 -6.67 0.68
N ASP A 169 4.55 -5.72 -0.03
CA ASP A 169 3.13 -5.74 -0.36
C ASP A 169 2.89 -6.43 -1.71
N ASN A 170 1.97 -7.40 -1.80
CA ASN A 170 1.67 -8.07 -3.06
C ASN A 170 0.81 -7.18 -3.93
N LEU A 171 1.42 -6.61 -4.98
CA LEU A 171 0.78 -5.73 -5.92
C LEU A 171 -0.12 -6.48 -6.89
N ASN A 172 0.37 -7.58 -7.44
CA ASN A 172 -0.27 -8.29 -8.55
C ASN A 172 0.08 -9.78 -8.55
N LYS A 173 -0.93 -10.60 -8.90
CA LYS A 173 -0.76 -11.99 -9.33
C LYS A 173 -0.93 -12.05 -10.85
N ILE A 174 0.14 -12.36 -11.56
CA ILE A 174 0.13 -12.52 -13.01
C ILE A 174 0.13 -14.02 -13.32
N ASP A 175 -0.97 -14.51 -13.90
CA ASP A 175 -1.06 -15.88 -14.38
C ASP A 175 -0.57 -15.97 -15.84
N GLU A 176 0.49 -16.74 -16.07
CA GLU A 176 1.01 -17.06 -17.39
C GLU A 176 0.92 -18.58 -17.60
N LYS A 177 0.83 -19.04 -18.86
CA LYS A 177 0.81 -20.49 -19.18
C LYS A 177 1.93 -21.26 -18.47
N GLY A 178 1.56 -22.01 -17.43
CA GLY A 178 2.43 -22.85 -16.60
C GLY A 178 3.26 -22.12 -15.54
N PHE A 179 3.05 -20.82 -15.31
CA PHE A 179 3.69 -20.05 -14.23
C PHE A 179 2.77 -18.99 -13.62
N VAL A 180 2.72 -18.94 -12.30
CA VAL A 180 2.18 -17.79 -11.56
C VAL A 180 3.34 -16.90 -11.12
N THR A 181 3.24 -15.59 -11.38
CA THR A 181 4.22 -14.59 -10.93
C THR A 181 3.57 -13.59 -9.98
N TYR A 182 4.17 -13.46 -8.79
CA TYR A 182 3.81 -12.44 -7.81
C TYR A 182 4.74 -11.23 -7.95
N GLU A 183 4.15 -10.05 -8.04
CA GLU A 183 4.85 -8.77 -7.96
C GLU A 183 4.70 -8.21 -6.55
N LEU A 184 5.80 -8.10 -5.81
CA LEU A 184 5.83 -7.59 -4.45
C LEU A 184 6.47 -6.19 -4.44
N ALA A 185 5.76 -5.16 -4.00
CA ALA A 185 6.33 -3.84 -3.77
C ALA A 185 7.16 -3.82 -2.50
N THR A 186 8.40 -3.38 -2.64
CA THR A 186 9.23 -2.99 -1.51
C THR A 186 9.04 -1.50 -1.25
N ASP A 187 8.99 -1.11 0.03
CA ASP A 187 9.02 0.28 0.46
C ASP A 187 7.87 1.12 -0.12
N VAL A 188 6.66 0.80 0.32
CA VAL A 188 5.43 1.49 -0.09
C VAL A 188 5.31 2.86 0.58
N TYR A 189 5.84 3.02 1.79
CA TYR A 189 5.79 4.28 2.54
C TYR A 189 6.48 5.43 1.79
N ASN A 190 7.66 5.20 1.20
CA ASN A 190 8.37 6.22 0.42
C ASN A 190 7.67 6.62 -0.91
N LYS A 191 6.60 5.92 -1.28
CA LYS A 191 5.73 6.29 -2.41
C LYS A 191 4.61 7.24 -2.00
N ARG A 192 4.42 7.51 -0.71
CA ARG A 192 3.52 8.55 -0.20
C ARG A 192 3.90 9.89 -0.84
N ILE A 193 2.88 10.65 -1.24
CA ILE A 193 3.03 11.97 -1.83
C ILE A 193 2.59 13.04 -0.83
N TRP A 194 3.02 14.28 -1.03
CA TRP A 194 2.46 15.41 -0.30
C TRP A 194 1.08 15.76 -0.88
N ILE A 195 0.21 16.35 -0.05
CA ILE A 195 -1.12 16.79 -0.50
C ILE A 195 -1.06 17.73 -1.71
N LYS A 196 -0.05 18.60 -1.79
CA LYS A 196 0.15 19.52 -2.93
C LYS A 196 0.50 18.80 -4.25
N ASP A 197 1.03 17.58 -4.17
CA ASP A 197 1.32 16.73 -5.33
C ASP A 197 0.08 15.90 -5.75
N MET A 198 -0.98 15.89 -4.94
CA MET A 198 -2.22 15.17 -5.24
C MET A 198 -3.04 15.96 -6.26
N GLN A 199 -2.87 15.63 -7.53
CA GLN A 199 -3.55 16.30 -8.64
C GLN A 199 -4.50 15.35 -9.38
N ALA A 200 -5.58 15.93 -9.89
CA ALA A 200 -6.49 15.26 -10.80
C ALA A 200 -6.36 15.87 -12.20
N ASP A 201 -6.30 15.01 -13.21
CA ASP A 201 -6.20 15.37 -14.62
C ASP A 201 -6.85 14.26 -15.46
N GLU A 202 -7.44 14.61 -16.61
CA GLU A 202 -7.84 13.65 -17.66
C GLU A 202 -8.55 12.35 -17.17
N GLY A 203 -9.53 12.45 -16.28
CA GLY A 203 -10.30 11.28 -15.85
C GLY A 203 -9.65 10.41 -14.75
N LYS A 204 -8.60 10.92 -14.09
CA LYS A 204 -7.88 10.23 -13.01
C LYS A 204 -7.41 11.19 -11.91
N VAL A 205 -7.12 10.65 -10.73
CA VAL A 205 -6.48 11.36 -9.61
C VAL A 205 -5.30 10.55 -9.09
N GLN A 206 -4.18 11.22 -8.85
CA GLN A 206 -3.00 10.59 -8.26
C GLN A 206 -3.20 10.43 -6.76
N LEU A 207 -3.03 9.22 -6.24
CA LEU A 207 -3.16 8.92 -4.81
C LEU A 207 -1.80 8.72 -4.15
N MET A 208 -0.86 8.09 -4.85
CA MET A 208 0.54 7.90 -4.46
C MET A 208 1.43 7.85 -5.71
N LYS A 209 2.75 7.81 -5.55
CA LYS A 209 3.66 7.61 -6.69
C LYS A 209 3.39 6.27 -7.37
N GLY A 210 2.84 6.32 -8.59
CA GLY A 210 2.51 5.14 -9.38
C GLY A 210 1.16 4.50 -9.03
N LEU A 211 0.34 5.14 -8.20
CA LEU A 211 -1.02 4.72 -7.90
C LEU A 211 -2.01 5.84 -8.24
N TYR A 212 -2.96 5.53 -9.10
CA TYR A 212 -3.97 6.46 -9.58
C TYR A 212 -5.34 5.82 -9.46
N TRP A 213 -6.34 6.61 -9.08
CA TRP A 213 -7.73 6.25 -9.28
C TRP A 213 -8.18 6.81 -10.62
N HIS A 214 -8.48 5.93 -11.57
CA HIS A 214 -9.03 6.31 -12.88
C HIS A 214 -10.55 6.36 -12.82
N PHE A 215 -11.14 7.43 -12.28
CA PHE A 215 -12.59 7.52 -12.08
C PHE A 215 -13.43 7.34 -13.36
N ASP A 216 -12.90 7.68 -14.54
CA ASP A 216 -13.56 7.40 -15.82
C ASP A 216 -13.62 5.90 -16.18
N LYS A 217 -12.67 5.11 -15.67
CA LYS A 217 -12.50 3.68 -15.96
C LYS A 217 -13.08 2.79 -14.87
N ASP A 218 -12.76 3.12 -13.63
CA ASP A 218 -13.13 2.44 -12.41
C ASP A 218 -14.03 3.40 -11.61
N PRO A 219 -15.31 3.55 -12.01
CA PRO A 219 -16.20 4.54 -11.44
C PRO A 219 -16.55 4.18 -10.00
N HIS A 220 -16.89 5.23 -9.26
CA HIS A 220 -17.30 5.21 -7.86
C HIS A 220 -16.21 4.65 -6.91
N LEU A 221 -16.03 5.35 -5.79
CA LEU A 221 -15.08 5.01 -4.75
C LEU A 221 -15.81 4.62 -3.47
N LEU A 222 -15.51 3.44 -2.93
CA LEU A 222 -15.94 3.03 -1.60
C LEU A 222 -14.78 3.19 -0.62
N LEU A 223 -14.96 4.03 0.39
CA LEU A 223 -13.96 4.31 1.43
C LEU A 223 -14.38 3.70 2.77
N GLY A 224 -13.67 2.67 3.19
CA GLY A 224 -13.75 2.13 4.54
C GLY A 224 -12.78 2.81 5.51
N GLY A 225 -13.17 3.02 6.76
CA GLY A 225 -12.16 3.38 7.76
C GLY A 225 -12.69 3.47 9.18
N GLY A 226 -11.87 3.07 10.14
CA GLY A 226 -12.14 3.27 11.57
C GLY A 226 -11.95 4.73 11.97
N THR A 227 -12.59 5.13 13.08
CA THR A 227 -12.37 6.44 13.72
C THR A 227 -10.90 6.69 14.02
N GLY A 228 -10.40 7.91 13.80
CA GLY A 228 -8.97 8.24 13.99
C GLY A 228 -8.03 7.65 12.92
N GLY A 229 -8.56 6.91 11.94
CA GLY A 229 -7.77 6.27 10.87
C GLY A 229 -7.28 7.20 9.77
N GLY A 230 -7.68 8.48 9.78
CA GLY A 230 -7.44 9.44 8.70
C GLY A 230 -8.48 9.40 7.58
N LYS A 231 -9.70 8.91 7.85
CA LYS A 231 -10.83 8.88 6.90
C LYS A 231 -11.18 10.30 6.42
N THR A 232 -11.41 11.22 7.35
CA THR A 232 -11.75 12.63 7.08
C THR A 232 -10.66 13.33 6.27
N PHE A 233 -9.40 13.20 6.67
CA PHE A 233 -8.26 13.74 5.91
C PHE A 233 -8.17 13.18 4.48
N THR A 234 -8.49 11.89 4.28
CA THR A 234 -8.49 11.28 2.96
C THR A 234 -9.61 11.83 2.09
N ILE A 235 -10.80 12.06 2.64
CA ILE A 235 -11.92 12.72 1.96
C ILE A 235 -11.55 14.15 1.57
N LEU A 236 -11.02 14.94 2.52
CA LEU A 236 -10.59 16.32 2.27
C LEU A 236 -9.50 16.41 1.19
N SER A 237 -8.53 15.48 1.21
CA SER A 237 -7.48 15.40 0.18
C SER A 237 -8.06 15.08 -1.20
N LEU A 238 -9.03 14.17 -1.29
CA LEU A 238 -9.75 13.88 -2.54
C LEU A 238 -10.53 15.10 -3.04
N ILE A 239 -11.24 15.80 -2.15
CA ILE A 239 -11.96 17.04 -2.50
C ILE A 239 -10.98 18.09 -3.03
N TYR A 240 -9.84 18.29 -2.36
CA TYR A 240 -8.77 19.20 -2.79
C TYR A 240 -8.29 18.92 -4.22
N ALA A 241 -8.07 17.66 -4.57
CA ALA A 241 -7.65 17.30 -5.93
C ALA A 241 -8.77 17.44 -6.96
N LEU A 242 -9.99 17.00 -6.63
CA LEU A 242 -11.09 16.87 -7.59
C LEU A 242 -11.85 18.16 -7.86
N CYS A 243 -11.93 19.10 -6.90
CA CYS A 243 -12.64 20.37 -7.10
C CYS A 243 -12.01 21.26 -8.19
N ARG A 244 -10.75 21.01 -8.56
CA ARG A 244 -10.07 21.70 -9.67
C ARG A 244 -10.52 21.22 -11.06
N VAL A 245 -11.01 19.98 -11.15
CA VAL A 245 -11.39 19.37 -12.44
C VAL A 245 -12.90 19.22 -12.62
N GLY A 246 -13.67 19.27 -11.54
CA GLY A 246 -15.10 19.02 -11.57
C GLY A 246 -15.89 19.70 -10.46
N GLU A 247 -17.20 19.56 -10.54
CA GLU A 247 -18.12 20.00 -9.50
C GLU A 247 -18.12 19.00 -8.34
N VAL A 248 -18.20 19.49 -7.11
CA VAL A 248 -18.21 18.67 -5.89
C VAL A 248 -19.48 18.98 -5.10
N GLU A 249 -20.22 17.93 -4.76
CA GLU A 249 -21.33 17.93 -3.78
C GLU A 249 -20.89 17.12 -2.56
N ILE A 250 -21.25 17.58 -1.37
CA ILE A 250 -20.86 16.96 -0.11
C ILE A 250 -22.11 16.70 0.71
N CYS A 251 -22.39 15.42 0.97
CA CYS A 251 -23.45 14.98 1.86
C CYS A 251 -22.82 14.56 3.19
N ASP A 252 -23.15 15.26 4.26
CA ASP A 252 -22.63 15.00 5.61
C ASP A 252 -23.80 14.76 6.58
N PRO A 253 -24.27 13.52 6.74
CA PRO A 253 -25.40 13.21 7.62
C PRO A 253 -25.11 13.48 9.10
N LYS A 254 -23.85 13.63 9.51
CA LYS A 254 -23.46 13.78 10.91
C LYS A 254 -23.30 15.24 11.35
N ASN A 255 -23.55 16.23 10.49
CA ASN A 255 -23.25 17.64 10.78
C ASN A 255 -21.81 17.82 11.32
N SER A 256 -20.85 17.17 10.66
CA SER A 256 -19.45 17.11 11.07
C SER A 256 -18.61 18.25 10.44
N ASP A 257 -17.30 18.06 10.37
CA ASP A 257 -16.32 19.03 9.89
C ASP A 257 -16.54 19.44 8.44
N LEU A 258 -17.11 18.56 7.63
CA LEU A 258 -17.38 18.82 6.21
C LEU A 258 -18.47 19.89 6.01
N MET A 259 -19.38 20.07 6.99
CA MET A 259 -20.38 21.15 6.95
C MET A 259 -19.71 22.52 6.81
N ALA A 260 -18.57 22.72 7.47
CA ALA A 260 -17.90 24.02 7.50
C ALA A 260 -17.45 24.47 6.10
N LEU A 261 -17.21 23.53 5.17
CA LEU A 261 -16.87 23.82 3.77
C LEU A 261 -17.99 24.60 3.05
N GLY A 262 -19.25 24.41 3.43
CA GLY A 262 -20.40 25.07 2.78
C GLY A 262 -20.42 26.60 2.93
N LYS A 263 -19.60 27.15 3.85
CA LYS A 263 -19.40 28.60 3.98
C LYS A 263 -18.45 29.19 2.95
N LEU A 264 -17.74 28.33 2.21
CA LEU A 264 -16.85 28.76 1.13
C LEU A 264 -17.63 28.91 -0.17
N PRO A 265 -17.40 29.97 -0.98
CA PRO A 265 -18.10 30.21 -2.24
C PRO A 265 -18.05 29.01 -3.20
N LEU A 266 -16.91 28.31 -3.24
CA LEU A 266 -16.72 27.11 -4.04
C LEU A 266 -17.77 26.01 -3.73
N PHE A 267 -18.17 25.88 -2.46
CA PHE A 267 -19.09 24.84 -1.97
C PHE A 267 -20.42 25.41 -1.45
N ALA A 268 -20.67 26.70 -1.63
CA ALA A 268 -21.91 27.34 -1.22
C ALA A 268 -23.12 26.68 -1.91
N GLY A 269 -24.08 26.21 -1.11
CA GLY A 269 -25.24 25.45 -1.61
C GLY A 269 -24.94 24.03 -2.09
N LYS A 270 -23.72 23.52 -1.88
CA LYS A 270 -23.27 22.18 -2.30
C LYS A 270 -22.94 21.26 -1.13
N VAL A 271 -23.30 21.66 0.08
CA VAL A 271 -23.13 20.88 1.31
C VAL A 271 -24.51 20.61 1.89
N HIS A 272 -24.86 19.34 1.97
CA HIS A 272 -26.20 18.86 2.28
C HIS A 272 -26.18 18.06 3.57
N THR A 273 -27.11 18.37 4.46
CA THR A 273 -27.16 17.74 5.78
C THR A 273 -28.58 17.34 6.18
N GLY A 274 -28.70 16.21 6.86
CA GLY A 274 -29.97 15.65 7.27
C GLY A 274 -30.73 15.00 6.12
N LYS A 275 -31.77 14.23 6.47
CA LYS A 275 -32.40 13.34 5.50
C LYS A 275 -33.00 14.03 4.27
N LYS A 276 -33.58 15.22 4.42
CA LYS A 276 -34.29 15.92 3.33
C LYS A 276 -33.33 16.47 2.30
N ASP A 277 -32.32 17.22 2.73
CA ASP A 277 -31.37 17.88 1.83
C ASP A 277 -30.54 16.85 1.07
N ILE A 278 -30.11 15.76 1.75
CA ILE A 278 -29.36 14.67 1.10
C ILE A 278 -30.24 13.95 0.08
N THR A 279 -31.51 13.66 0.40
CA THR A 279 -32.45 13.04 -0.55
C THR A 279 -32.66 13.94 -1.77
N GLN A 280 -32.88 15.24 -1.56
CA GLN A 280 -33.04 16.21 -2.65
C GLN A 280 -31.76 16.30 -3.51
N CYS A 281 -30.58 16.26 -2.90
CA CYS A 281 -29.31 16.23 -3.63
C CYS A 281 -29.23 15.00 -4.55
N LEU A 282 -29.67 13.83 -4.09
CA LEU A 282 -29.70 12.61 -4.91
C LEU A 282 -30.71 12.73 -6.05
N GLU A 283 -31.91 13.23 -5.80
CA GLU A 283 -32.94 13.48 -6.81
C GLU A 283 -32.43 14.44 -7.90
N ASN A 284 -31.90 15.60 -7.49
CA ASN A 284 -31.32 16.60 -8.41
C ASN A 284 -30.17 16.00 -9.24
N THR A 285 -29.42 15.05 -8.66
CA THR A 285 -28.34 14.35 -9.37
C THR A 285 -28.90 13.38 -10.42
N VAL A 286 -30.04 12.74 -10.18
CA VAL A 286 -30.75 11.93 -11.19
C VAL A 286 -31.22 12.81 -12.34
N GLU A 287 -31.87 13.93 -12.05
CA GLU A 287 -32.32 14.86 -13.09
C GLU A 287 -31.17 15.40 -13.94
N LEU A 288 -30.04 15.74 -13.31
CA LEU A 288 -28.83 16.14 -14.00
C LEU A 288 -28.29 15.02 -14.90
N MET A 289 -28.27 13.78 -14.42
CA MET A 289 -27.86 12.62 -15.20
C MET A 289 -28.71 12.49 -16.47
N GLU A 290 -30.04 12.55 -16.34
CA GLU A 290 -30.96 12.48 -17.47
C GLU A 290 -30.77 13.63 -18.45
N THR A 291 -30.59 14.85 -17.94
CA THR A 291 -30.35 16.05 -18.74
C THR A 291 -29.05 15.92 -19.53
N ARG A 292 -27.99 15.41 -18.91
CA ARG A 292 -26.72 15.12 -19.60
C ARG A 292 -26.89 14.04 -20.65
N PHE A 293 -27.65 12.97 -20.40
CA PHE A 293 -27.95 11.97 -21.42
C PHE A 293 -28.71 12.55 -22.62
N LYS A 294 -29.74 13.36 -22.38
CA LYS A 294 -30.47 14.08 -23.45
C LYS A 294 -29.53 14.97 -24.27
N THR A 295 -28.64 15.70 -23.58
CA THR A 295 -27.65 16.59 -24.22
C THR A 295 -26.66 15.81 -25.10
N MET A 296 -26.14 14.69 -24.59
CA MET A 296 -25.21 13.83 -25.34
C MET A 296 -25.90 13.20 -26.56
N ASN A 297 -27.11 12.66 -26.40
CA ASN A 297 -27.87 12.00 -27.47
C ASN A 297 -28.31 12.97 -28.57
N ASN A 298 -28.63 14.22 -28.21
CA ASN A 298 -29.05 15.26 -29.16
C ASN A 298 -27.86 16.07 -29.73
N SER A 299 -26.63 15.74 -29.36
CA SER A 299 -25.45 16.43 -29.85
C SER A 299 -25.25 16.17 -31.35
N SER A 300 -24.99 17.21 -32.13
CA SER A 300 -24.63 17.10 -33.55
C SER A 300 -23.36 16.26 -33.79
N ARG A 301 -22.54 16.07 -32.75
CA ARG A 301 -21.32 15.25 -32.78
C ARG A 301 -21.51 13.88 -32.11
N TYR A 302 -22.75 13.41 -31.97
CA TYR A 302 -23.07 12.14 -31.32
C TYR A 302 -22.19 11.01 -31.83
N LYS A 303 -21.58 10.29 -30.89
CA LYS A 303 -20.75 9.13 -31.20
C LYS A 303 -20.98 8.05 -30.15
N MET A 304 -21.35 6.87 -30.63
CA MET A 304 -21.57 5.71 -29.78
C MET A 304 -20.29 5.37 -28.99
N GLY A 305 -20.45 5.06 -27.71
CA GLY A 305 -19.36 4.68 -26.81
C GLY A 305 -18.50 5.85 -26.29
N LYS A 306 -18.86 7.11 -26.57
CA LYS A 306 -18.22 8.29 -25.96
C LYS A 306 -18.91 8.69 -24.66
N ASN A 307 -18.12 9.21 -23.71
CA ASN A 307 -18.58 9.66 -22.40
C ASN A 307 -18.68 11.20 -22.34
N TYR A 308 -19.16 11.71 -21.20
CA TYR A 308 -19.31 13.14 -20.88
C TYR A 308 -18.12 14.03 -21.31
N ALA A 309 -16.88 13.57 -21.15
CA ALA A 309 -15.67 14.33 -21.46
C ALA A 309 -15.57 14.67 -22.96
N TYR A 310 -15.97 13.76 -23.86
CA TYR A 310 -16.00 14.02 -25.31
C TYR A 310 -16.99 15.15 -25.68
N TYR A 311 -18.07 15.28 -24.91
CA TYR A 311 -19.08 16.30 -25.10
C TYR A 311 -18.75 17.61 -24.36
N GLY A 312 -17.58 17.71 -23.72
CA GLY A 312 -17.14 18.91 -23.01
C GLY A 312 -17.84 19.15 -21.67
N LEU A 313 -18.53 18.14 -21.14
CA LEU A 313 -19.16 18.22 -19.83
C LEU A 313 -18.10 18.04 -18.74
N LYS A 314 -18.24 18.76 -17.62
CA LYS A 314 -17.37 18.60 -16.45
C LYS A 314 -17.81 17.41 -15.60
N PRO A 315 -16.88 16.66 -15.00
CA PRO A 315 -17.23 15.62 -14.06
C PRO A 315 -17.91 16.24 -12.81
N LYS A 316 -18.83 15.49 -12.21
CA LYS A 316 -19.45 15.82 -10.93
C LYS A 316 -19.15 14.72 -9.93
N PHE A 317 -18.70 15.09 -8.73
CA PHE A 317 -18.34 14.18 -7.66
C PHE A 317 -19.28 14.38 -6.49
N VAL A 318 -19.99 13.31 -6.09
CA VAL A 318 -20.88 13.32 -4.93
C VAL A 318 -20.19 12.56 -3.81
N PHE A 319 -19.75 13.30 -2.79
CA PHE A 319 -19.17 12.74 -1.58
C PHE A 319 -20.28 12.48 -0.58
N ILE A 320 -20.32 11.29 0.00
CA ILE A 320 -21.22 10.98 1.11
C ILE A 320 -20.37 10.46 2.26
N ASP A 321 -20.20 11.27 3.30
CA ASP A 321 -19.55 10.77 4.52
C ASP A 321 -20.55 9.96 5.35
N GLU A 322 -20.04 8.91 5.98
CA GLU A 322 -20.78 7.95 6.80
C GLU A 322 -22.18 7.62 6.27
N PHE A 323 -22.24 6.98 5.10
CA PHE A 323 -23.51 6.62 4.48
C PHE A 323 -24.42 5.74 5.36
N ALA A 324 -23.83 4.91 6.25
CA ALA A 324 -24.59 4.14 7.22
C ALA A 324 -25.40 5.03 8.19
N ALA A 325 -24.88 6.21 8.56
CA ALA A 325 -25.61 7.15 9.43
C ALA A 325 -26.81 7.76 8.70
N PHE A 326 -26.67 8.07 7.41
CA PHE A 326 -27.79 8.53 6.59
C PHE A 326 -28.89 7.47 6.47
N LYS A 327 -28.54 6.22 6.16
CA LYS A 327 -29.51 5.10 6.13
C LYS A 327 -30.18 4.87 7.48
N ALA A 328 -29.44 5.04 8.58
CA ALA A 328 -30.02 4.94 9.93
C ALA A 328 -31.04 6.07 10.21
N GLU A 329 -30.81 7.29 9.72
CA GLU A 329 -31.77 8.40 9.83
C GLU A 329 -33.08 8.12 9.04
N LEU A 330 -32.97 7.39 7.93
CA LEU A 330 -34.09 6.98 7.08
C LEU A 330 -34.83 5.72 7.55
N ALA A 331 -34.29 4.97 8.53
CA ALA A 331 -34.83 3.67 8.93
C ALA A 331 -36.30 3.69 9.37
N ASN A 332 -36.80 4.85 9.84
CA ASN A 332 -38.19 5.04 10.26
C ASN A 332 -39.09 5.67 9.17
N ASP A 333 -38.54 5.96 7.99
CA ASP A 333 -39.17 6.67 6.87
C ASP A 333 -39.07 5.82 5.60
N TYR A 334 -39.81 4.71 5.59
CA TYR A 334 -39.73 3.68 4.54
C TYR A 334 -39.99 4.21 3.12
N SER A 335 -40.79 5.27 2.97
CA SER A 335 -41.05 5.88 1.65
C SER A 335 -39.78 6.55 1.13
N THR A 336 -39.21 7.45 1.94
CA THR A 336 -37.98 8.18 1.58
C THR A 336 -36.81 7.22 1.42
N ASP A 337 -36.72 6.17 2.26
CA ASP A 337 -35.69 5.15 2.14
C ASP A 337 -35.76 4.39 0.81
N GLY A 338 -36.97 4.07 0.36
CA GLY A 338 -37.22 3.43 -0.94
C GLY A 338 -36.85 4.32 -2.12
N GLU A 339 -37.19 5.61 -2.07
CA GLU A 339 -36.83 6.61 -3.08
C GLU A 339 -35.30 6.76 -3.18
N VAL A 340 -34.62 6.89 -2.04
CA VAL A 340 -33.15 6.98 -1.97
C VAL A 340 -32.49 5.74 -2.58
N ASP A 341 -32.99 4.55 -2.27
CA ASP A 341 -32.50 3.30 -2.85
C ASP A 341 -32.69 3.25 -4.38
N GLU A 342 -33.82 3.77 -4.88
CA GLU A 342 -34.08 3.88 -6.31
C GLU A 342 -33.10 4.86 -6.98
N TYR A 343 -32.96 6.07 -6.44
CA TYR A 343 -32.03 7.07 -6.94
C TYR A 343 -30.59 6.55 -6.97
N LEU A 344 -30.11 5.96 -5.87
CA LEU A 344 -28.77 5.37 -5.80
C LEU A 344 -28.60 4.24 -6.82
N THR A 345 -29.59 3.38 -6.97
CA THR A 345 -29.54 2.30 -7.96
C THR A 345 -29.38 2.85 -9.37
N GLN A 346 -30.16 3.87 -9.74
CA GLN A 346 -30.06 4.50 -11.05
C GLN A 346 -28.69 5.18 -11.26
N LEU A 347 -28.23 5.93 -10.26
CA LEU A 347 -27.00 6.71 -10.33
C LEU A 347 -25.76 5.82 -10.41
N ILE A 348 -25.64 4.84 -9.53
CA ILE A 348 -24.49 3.94 -9.47
C ILE A 348 -24.39 3.06 -10.73
N LEU A 349 -25.52 2.67 -11.33
CA LEU A 349 -25.52 1.83 -12.53
C LEU A 349 -25.30 2.61 -13.84
N LYS A 350 -25.78 3.86 -13.93
CA LYS A 350 -25.84 4.60 -15.22
C LYS A 350 -24.96 5.85 -15.27
N ALA A 351 -24.71 6.52 -14.13
CA ALA A 351 -24.24 7.90 -14.14
C ALA A 351 -22.78 8.08 -14.58
N ARG A 352 -21.98 7.01 -14.60
CA ARG A 352 -20.61 6.99 -15.16
C ARG A 352 -20.53 7.63 -16.55
N GLN A 353 -21.44 7.29 -17.46
CA GLN A 353 -21.40 7.83 -18.83
C GLN A 353 -21.72 9.33 -18.86
N ALA A 354 -22.59 9.78 -17.95
CA ALA A 354 -22.93 11.18 -17.72
C ALA A 354 -21.86 11.94 -16.90
N GLY A 355 -20.77 11.28 -16.48
CA GLY A 355 -19.67 11.90 -15.76
C GLY A 355 -20.00 12.25 -14.31
N ILE A 356 -20.83 11.45 -13.66
CA ILE A 356 -21.16 11.60 -12.24
C ILE A 356 -20.56 10.42 -11.50
N PHE A 357 -19.77 10.71 -10.47
CA PHE A 357 -19.02 9.73 -9.69
C PHE A 357 -19.33 9.89 -8.21
N PHE A 358 -19.44 8.78 -7.49
CA PHE A 358 -19.76 8.76 -6.07
C PHE A 358 -18.52 8.40 -5.26
N ILE A 359 -18.28 9.09 -4.16
CA ILE A 359 -17.29 8.73 -3.16
C ILE A 359 -18.07 8.49 -1.87
N VAL A 360 -18.29 7.23 -1.54
CA VAL A 360 -19.09 6.83 -0.37
C VAL A 360 -18.16 6.35 0.73
N ALA A 361 -18.20 7.01 1.88
CA ALA A 361 -17.44 6.62 3.06
C ALA A 361 -18.33 5.92 4.09
N MET A 362 -17.83 4.82 4.65
CA MET A 362 -18.53 4.01 5.66
C MET A 362 -17.51 3.43 6.64
N GLN A 363 -17.84 3.31 7.92
CA GLN A 363 -16.99 2.52 8.82
C GLN A 363 -17.02 1.03 8.47
N ARG A 364 -18.19 0.52 8.11
CA ARG A 364 -18.41 -0.88 7.71
C ARG A 364 -19.45 -0.92 6.59
N PRO A 365 -19.11 -1.36 5.37
CA PRO A 365 -20.04 -1.40 4.24
C PRO A 365 -20.88 -2.69 4.27
N ASP A 366 -21.77 -2.76 5.27
CA ASP A 366 -22.71 -3.86 5.41
C ASP A 366 -23.76 -3.85 4.27
N GLY A 367 -24.25 -5.03 3.91
CA GLY A 367 -25.29 -5.22 2.90
C GLY A 367 -26.63 -4.60 3.32
N GLU A 368 -26.85 -4.40 4.62
CA GLU A 368 -28.00 -3.68 5.19
C GLU A 368 -28.04 -2.22 4.74
N PHE A 369 -26.88 -1.55 4.68
CA PHE A 369 -26.81 -0.14 4.30
C PHE A 369 -26.64 0.02 2.79
N LEU A 370 -25.76 -0.78 2.18
CA LEU A 370 -25.48 -0.74 0.74
C LEU A 370 -25.63 -2.14 0.14
N LYS A 371 -26.70 -2.34 -0.63
CA LYS A 371 -26.99 -3.61 -1.33
C LYS A 371 -25.75 -4.13 -2.06
N THR A 372 -25.46 -5.42 -1.95
CA THR A 372 -24.27 -6.06 -2.55
C THR A 372 -24.12 -5.75 -4.04
N ALA A 373 -25.21 -5.78 -4.81
CA ALA A 373 -25.20 -5.47 -6.23
C ALA A 373 -24.74 -4.04 -6.55
N LEU A 374 -25.06 -3.06 -5.68
CA LEU A 374 -24.58 -1.69 -5.82
C LEU A 374 -23.14 -1.56 -5.36
N ARG A 375 -22.77 -2.21 -4.24
CA ARG A 375 -21.40 -2.26 -3.74
C ARG A 375 -20.42 -2.82 -4.78
N ASP A 376 -20.87 -3.76 -5.59
CA ASP A 376 -20.07 -4.34 -6.68
C ASP A 376 -19.83 -3.38 -7.85
N GLN A 377 -20.60 -2.29 -7.96
CA GLN A 377 -20.34 -1.21 -8.92
C GLN A 377 -19.29 -0.20 -8.45
N PHE A 378 -18.93 -0.20 -7.16
CA PHE A 378 -17.81 0.59 -6.66
C PHE A 378 -16.50 -0.10 -7.05
N MET A 379 -16.01 0.25 -8.24
CA MET A 379 -14.85 -0.36 -8.87
C MET A 379 -13.53 0.12 -8.27
N PHE A 380 -13.55 1.19 -7.48
CA PHE A 380 -12.39 1.58 -6.69
C PHE A 380 -12.72 1.47 -5.21
N ARG A 381 -11.97 0.66 -4.48
CA ARG A 381 -12.23 0.39 -3.07
C ARG A 381 -10.99 0.72 -2.26
N MET A 382 -11.18 1.45 -1.17
CA MET A 382 -10.11 1.95 -0.34
C MET A 382 -10.45 1.74 1.12
N SER A 383 -9.43 1.50 1.94
CA SER A 383 -9.53 1.51 3.39
C SER A 383 -8.43 2.36 4.01
N VAL A 384 -8.71 2.97 5.16
CA VAL A 384 -7.72 3.66 6.01
C VAL A 384 -7.95 3.35 7.49
N GLY A 385 -6.87 3.31 8.26
CA GLY A 385 -6.91 3.02 9.68
C GLY A 385 -7.16 1.55 10.03
N ARG A 386 -7.60 1.32 11.26
CA ARG A 386 -7.88 -0.02 11.77
C ARG A 386 -9.30 -0.44 11.41
N LEU A 387 -9.40 -1.59 10.75
CA LEU A 387 -10.66 -2.25 10.43
C LEU A 387 -10.63 -3.69 10.92
N SER A 388 -11.79 -4.25 11.24
CA SER A 388 -11.92 -5.68 11.51
C SER A 388 -11.69 -6.49 10.23
N GLU A 389 -11.28 -7.76 10.37
CA GLU A 389 -11.10 -8.67 9.22
C GLU A 389 -12.39 -8.78 8.40
N THR A 390 -13.55 -8.84 9.07
CA THR A 390 -14.86 -8.83 8.41
C THR A 390 -15.11 -7.54 7.64
N GLY A 391 -14.79 -6.37 8.21
CA GLY A 391 -14.98 -5.09 7.53
C GLY A 391 -14.08 -4.96 6.29
N ILE A 392 -12.84 -5.44 6.39
CA ILE A 392 -11.92 -5.51 5.26
C ILE A 392 -12.46 -6.41 4.15
N LEU A 393 -12.99 -7.59 4.50
CA LEU A 393 -13.58 -8.51 3.52
C LEU A 393 -14.81 -7.92 2.83
N MET A 394 -15.66 -7.19 3.58
CA MET A 394 -16.81 -6.48 3.03
C MET A 394 -16.41 -5.38 2.04
N ILE A 395 -15.27 -4.72 2.25
CA ILE A 395 -14.71 -3.74 1.32
C ILE A 395 -14.09 -4.47 0.13
N PHE A 396 -13.09 -5.32 0.32
CA PHE A 396 -12.25 -5.81 -0.78
C PHE A 396 -12.70 -7.12 -1.43
N GLY A 397 -13.75 -7.75 -0.92
CA GLY A 397 -14.28 -9.01 -1.46
C GLY A 397 -13.44 -10.24 -1.12
N ASP A 398 -13.98 -11.41 -1.46
CA ASP A 398 -13.37 -12.72 -1.18
C ASP A 398 -12.08 -12.96 -1.96
N GLU A 399 -11.82 -12.22 -3.03
CA GLU A 399 -10.57 -12.26 -3.81
C GLU A 399 -9.36 -11.94 -2.92
N ASN A 400 -9.58 -11.20 -1.84
CA ASN A 400 -8.56 -10.76 -0.91
C ASN A 400 -8.53 -11.54 0.42
N LYS A 401 -9.31 -12.62 0.54
CA LYS A 401 -9.38 -13.44 1.78
C LYS A 401 -8.04 -14.02 2.21
N ASN A 402 -7.15 -14.31 1.26
CA ASN A 402 -5.81 -14.86 1.53
C ASN A 402 -4.73 -13.78 1.70
N LYS A 403 -5.09 -12.49 1.59
CA LYS A 403 -4.17 -11.37 1.81
C LYS A 403 -4.10 -11.07 3.30
N LYS A 404 -2.88 -10.82 3.80
CA LYS A 404 -2.71 -10.44 5.20
C LYS A 404 -2.73 -8.91 5.32
N PHE A 405 -3.86 -8.39 5.78
CA PHE A 405 -4.00 -6.98 6.09
C PHE A 405 -3.34 -6.67 7.43
N LYS A 406 -2.13 -6.11 7.37
CA LYS A 406 -1.39 -5.65 8.54
C LYS A 406 -1.93 -4.30 8.99
N TYR A 407 -2.00 -4.08 10.30
CA TYR A 407 -2.10 -2.76 10.90
C TYR A 407 -0.74 -2.43 11.52
N VAL A 408 -0.19 -1.28 11.16
CA VAL A 408 1.13 -0.83 11.63
C VAL A 408 0.92 0.56 12.19
N GLU A 409 1.02 0.66 13.51
CA GLU A 409 0.83 1.94 14.22
C GLU A 409 2.03 2.86 14.02
N LYS A 410 3.24 2.31 14.09
CA LYS A 410 4.49 3.07 13.99
C LYS A 410 5.41 2.52 12.90
N ILE A 411 5.98 3.40 12.09
CA ILE A 411 7.07 3.12 11.14
C ILE A 411 8.26 3.95 11.59
N ASP A 412 9.42 3.32 11.79
CA ASP A 412 10.65 3.97 12.28
C ASP A 412 10.45 4.77 13.60
N GLY A 413 9.57 4.27 14.47
CA GLY A 413 9.23 4.90 15.76
C GLY A 413 8.18 6.02 15.67
N GLN A 414 7.79 6.46 14.47
CA GLN A 414 6.79 7.51 14.27
C GLN A 414 5.42 6.91 13.95
N LYS A 415 4.37 7.45 14.58
CA LYS A 415 2.98 7.03 14.34
C LYS A 415 2.53 7.42 12.93
N VAL A 416 1.94 6.48 12.19
CA VAL A 416 1.56 6.69 10.80
C VAL A 416 0.05 6.73 10.62
N TYR A 417 -0.46 7.93 10.34
CA TYR A 417 -1.87 8.17 10.00
C TYR A 417 -2.14 8.02 8.51
N GLY A 418 -3.37 7.63 8.16
CA GLY A 418 -3.82 7.49 6.78
C GLY A 418 -3.26 6.26 6.06
N ARG A 419 -2.69 5.30 6.79
CA ARG A 419 -2.29 4.00 6.22
C ARG A 419 -3.53 3.12 6.05
N GLY A 420 -3.58 2.38 4.95
CA GLY A 420 -4.58 1.34 4.72
C GLY A 420 -4.33 0.62 3.41
N TYR A 421 -5.39 0.32 2.67
CA TYR A 421 -5.31 -0.50 1.46
C TYR A 421 -6.21 0.02 0.35
N VAL A 422 -5.92 -0.39 -0.87
CA VAL A 422 -6.65 0.02 -2.08
C VAL A 422 -6.72 -1.12 -3.08
N ALA A 423 -7.87 -1.32 -3.71
CA ALA A 423 -8.05 -2.28 -4.79
C ALA A 423 -8.91 -1.68 -5.89
N GLN A 424 -8.59 -2.05 -7.13
CA GLN A 424 -9.54 -1.97 -8.24
C GLN A 424 -10.44 -3.21 -8.16
N GLY A 425 -11.72 -3.09 -8.49
CA GLY A 425 -12.75 -4.12 -8.28
C GLY A 425 -12.31 -5.51 -8.74
N GLY A 426 -12.31 -6.48 -7.81
CA GLY A 426 -11.85 -7.86 -8.03
C GLY A 426 -10.33 -8.06 -8.07
N GLY A 427 -9.54 -6.99 -7.96
CA GLY A 427 -8.09 -7.02 -7.90
C GLY A 427 -7.53 -7.30 -6.50
N THR A 428 -6.25 -7.65 -6.43
CA THR A 428 -5.53 -7.77 -5.16
C THR A 428 -5.36 -6.39 -4.54
N ALA A 429 -5.82 -6.22 -3.31
CA ALA A 429 -5.63 -5.01 -2.54
C ALA A 429 -4.14 -4.76 -2.33
N ARG A 430 -3.75 -3.48 -2.32
CA ARG A 430 -2.38 -3.00 -2.21
C ARG A 430 -2.29 -2.04 -1.04
N GLU A 431 -1.15 -1.94 -0.40
CA GLU A 431 -0.91 -0.95 0.65
C GLU A 431 -1.06 0.46 0.09
N PHE A 432 -1.76 1.29 0.86
CA PHE A 432 -2.06 2.67 0.54
C PHE A 432 -1.68 3.56 1.72
N TYR A 433 -1.17 4.74 1.41
CA TYR A 433 -0.96 5.82 2.35
C TYR A 433 -1.62 7.07 1.78
N SER A 434 -2.61 7.58 2.49
CA SER A 434 -3.22 8.88 2.21
C SER A 434 -2.14 9.96 2.12
N PRO A 435 -2.25 10.96 1.23
CA PRO A 435 -1.24 12.01 1.09
C PRO A 435 -0.82 12.62 2.43
N GLN A 436 0.46 12.96 2.55
CA GLN A 436 0.97 13.62 3.74
C GLN A 436 0.46 15.06 3.76
N VAL A 437 -0.25 15.39 4.84
CA VAL A 437 -0.70 16.75 5.14
C VAL A 437 0.26 17.32 6.19
N PRO A 438 0.99 18.41 5.87
CA PRO A 438 1.80 19.15 6.84
C PRO A 438 0.94 19.71 7.98
N GLN A 439 1.52 19.92 9.17
CA GLN A 439 0.78 20.50 10.32
C GLN A 439 0.36 21.96 10.08
N ASP A 440 1.12 22.69 9.26
CA ASP A 440 0.87 24.07 8.84
C ASP A 440 -0.09 24.18 7.65
N PHE A 441 -0.61 23.05 7.15
CA PHE A 441 -1.51 23.06 5.99
C PHE A 441 -2.95 23.38 6.42
N ASP A 442 -3.45 24.55 6.04
CA ASP A 442 -4.86 24.92 6.20
C ASP A 442 -5.65 24.61 4.92
N PHE A 443 -6.56 23.64 5.00
CA PHE A 443 -7.46 23.29 3.90
C PHE A 443 -8.31 24.47 3.44
N ILE A 444 -8.73 25.34 4.35
CA ILE A 444 -9.64 26.45 4.07
C ILE A 444 -8.96 27.52 3.23
N GLU A 445 -7.76 27.94 3.63
CA GLU A 445 -6.97 28.90 2.84
C GLU A 445 -6.71 28.38 1.42
N GLU A 446 -6.37 27.10 1.31
CA GLU A 446 -6.14 26.44 0.04
C GLU A 446 -7.42 26.34 -0.81
N PHE A 447 -8.58 26.03 -0.22
CA PHE A 447 -9.86 26.06 -0.94
C PHE A 447 -10.27 27.48 -1.37
N ILE A 448 -9.99 28.50 -0.57
CA ILE A 448 -10.21 29.91 -0.95
C ILE A 448 -9.33 30.27 -2.14
N LYS A 449 -8.07 29.86 -2.13
CA LYS A 449 -7.16 30.06 -3.26
C LYS A 449 -7.70 29.40 -4.53
N ILE A 450 -8.17 28.15 -4.45
CA ILE A 450 -8.80 27.45 -5.57
C ILE A 450 -10.08 28.18 -6.01
N SER A 451 -10.89 28.66 -5.07
CA SER A 451 -12.10 29.44 -5.33
C SER A 451 -11.79 30.66 -6.20
N LYS A 452 -10.71 31.39 -5.88
CA LYS A 452 -10.23 32.53 -6.67
C LYS A 452 -9.70 32.11 -8.05
N GLU A 453 -8.93 31.03 -8.12
CA GLU A 453 -8.44 30.46 -9.39
C GLU A 453 -9.59 30.07 -10.34
N LEU A 454 -10.71 29.61 -9.77
CA LEU A 454 -11.92 29.24 -10.51
C LEU A 454 -12.89 30.41 -10.76
N GLY A 455 -12.59 31.62 -10.27
CA GLY A 455 -13.36 32.84 -10.53
C GLY A 455 -14.56 33.09 -9.61
N TYR A 456 -14.61 32.48 -8.42
CA TYR A 456 -15.63 32.76 -7.41
C TYR A 456 -15.35 34.06 -6.62
N GLU A 457 -16.39 34.63 -6.01
CA GLU A 457 -16.31 35.85 -5.20
C GLU A 457 -15.45 35.68 -3.93
N ASP A 458 -14.93 36.81 -3.42
CA ASP A 458 -14.07 36.85 -2.24
C ASP A 458 -14.85 36.64 -0.93
N VAL A 459 -14.24 35.89 0.00
CA VAL A 459 -14.83 35.58 1.31
C VAL A 459 -14.39 36.61 2.36
N PRO A 460 -15.30 37.19 3.17
CA PRO A 460 -14.93 38.02 4.31
C PRO A 460 -14.03 37.27 5.30
N LYS A 461 -12.99 37.92 5.83
CA LYS A 461 -12.00 37.29 6.75
C LYS A 461 -12.61 36.64 7.98
N GLU A 462 -13.70 37.20 8.51
CA GLU A 462 -14.43 36.68 9.68
C GLU A 462 -15.00 35.27 9.44
N VAL A 463 -15.51 35.02 8.23
CA VAL A 463 -16.02 33.71 7.84
C VAL A 463 -14.89 32.69 7.67
N GLN A 464 -13.72 33.15 7.20
CA GLN A 464 -12.54 32.29 7.05
C GLN A 464 -12.04 31.79 8.41
N GLU A 465 -11.93 32.69 9.39
CA GLU A 465 -11.50 32.37 10.76
C GLU A 465 -12.50 31.44 11.46
N GLU A 466 -13.82 31.65 11.30
CA GLU A 466 -14.84 30.79 11.92
C GLU A 466 -14.82 29.35 11.36
N VAL A 467 -14.59 29.19 10.06
CA VAL A 467 -14.53 27.88 9.40
C VAL A 467 -13.25 27.14 9.81
N SER A 468 -12.09 27.82 9.77
CA SER A 468 -10.79 27.22 10.15
C SER A 468 -10.81 26.77 11.62
N GLN A 469 -11.40 27.55 12.54
CA GLN A 469 -11.54 27.16 13.95
C GLN A 469 -12.44 25.95 14.19
N LYS A 470 -13.52 25.75 13.40
CA LYS A 470 -14.40 24.58 13.55
C LYS A 470 -13.71 23.31 13.10
N ILE A 471 -13.02 23.37 11.97
CA ILE A 471 -12.29 22.22 11.41
C ILE A 471 -11.10 21.87 12.31
N SER A 472 -10.31 22.86 12.77
CA SER A 472 -9.15 22.59 13.63
C SER A 472 -9.53 22.00 14.98
N LYS A 473 -10.57 22.50 15.66
CA LYS A 473 -11.05 21.96 16.95
C LYS A 473 -11.47 20.49 16.92
N HIS A 474 -11.90 19.98 15.78
CA HIS A 474 -12.34 18.58 15.64
C HIS A 474 -11.21 17.68 15.10
N ILE A 475 -10.39 18.18 14.17
CA ILE A 475 -9.14 17.53 13.75
C ILE A 475 -8.22 17.30 14.96
N ASP A 476 -8.12 18.31 15.84
CA ASP A 476 -7.39 18.21 17.10
C ASP A 476 -8.02 17.20 18.06
N LYS A 477 -9.34 16.97 18.05
CA LYS A 477 -9.94 15.90 18.87
C LYS A 477 -9.59 14.49 18.38
N GLU A 478 -9.49 14.28 17.07
CA GLU A 478 -9.06 12.99 16.51
C GLU A 478 -7.55 12.73 16.70
N ALA A 479 -6.72 13.79 16.72
CA ALA A 479 -5.27 13.69 16.93
C ALA A 479 -4.86 13.72 18.43
N LEU A 480 -5.44 14.60 19.25
CA LEU A 480 -5.08 14.82 20.65
C LEU A 480 -5.60 13.73 21.60
N ALA A 481 -6.67 13.01 21.24
CA ALA A 481 -7.22 11.96 22.10
C ALA A 481 -6.21 10.85 22.41
N GLU A 482 -5.23 10.60 21.53
CA GLU A 482 -4.19 9.60 21.74
C GLU A 482 -2.82 10.22 22.07
N ILE A 483 -2.50 11.42 21.58
CA ILE A 483 -1.23 12.10 21.88
C ILE A 483 -1.16 12.49 23.36
N ASN A 484 -2.27 12.92 23.97
CA ASN A 484 -2.29 13.27 25.39
C ASN A 484 -2.09 12.06 26.31
N GLU A 485 -2.49 10.84 25.90
CA GLU A 485 -2.20 9.62 26.67
C GLU A 485 -0.75 9.19 26.53
N GLU A 486 -0.15 9.28 25.32
CA GLU A 486 1.27 8.98 25.10
C GLU A 486 2.18 10.00 25.81
N PHE A 487 1.88 11.30 25.74
CA PHE A 487 2.67 12.32 26.44
C PHE A 487 2.56 12.20 27.96
N LYS A 488 1.40 11.77 28.49
CA LYS A 488 1.26 11.47 29.92
C LYS A 488 2.10 10.26 30.30
N ALA A 489 2.01 9.17 29.52
CA ALA A 489 2.76 7.95 29.79
C ALA A 489 4.29 8.14 29.70
N GLU A 490 4.77 8.92 28.72
CA GLU A 490 6.20 9.27 28.61
C GLU A 490 6.66 10.15 29.77
N LYS A 491 5.84 11.12 30.18
CA LYS A 491 6.15 12.02 31.30
C LYS A 491 6.13 11.29 32.65
N ASP A 492 5.19 10.36 32.82
CA ASP A 492 5.08 9.49 34.00
C ASP A 492 6.26 8.51 34.08
N GLN A 493 6.70 7.93 32.95
CA GLN A 493 7.93 7.12 32.89
C GLN A 493 9.19 7.94 33.18
N LEU A 494 9.28 9.17 32.66
CA LEU A 494 10.39 10.08 32.94
C LEU A 494 10.41 10.50 34.41
N SER A 495 9.26 10.71 35.05
CA SER A 495 9.20 10.98 36.49
C SER A 495 9.61 9.77 37.32
N GLU A 496 9.12 8.56 36.99
CA GLU A 496 9.52 7.33 37.69
C GLU A 496 11.02 7.04 37.56
N LEU A 497 11.59 7.26 36.38
CA LEU A 497 13.04 7.17 36.17
C LEU A 497 13.78 8.25 36.98
N SER A 498 13.29 9.49 36.99
CA SER A 498 13.92 10.56 37.75
C SER A 498 13.95 10.28 39.25
N GLU A 499 12.86 9.77 39.84
CA GLU A 499 12.77 9.37 41.25
C GLU A 499 13.69 8.20 41.58
N LYS A 500 13.82 7.22 40.66
CA LYS A 500 14.67 6.05 40.85
C LYS A 500 16.18 6.34 40.79
N TYR A 501 16.58 7.45 40.16
CA TYR A 501 17.98 7.89 40.05
C TYR A 501 18.32 9.11 40.91
N SER A 502 17.36 9.62 41.70
CA SER A 502 17.58 10.71 42.68
C SER A 502 17.54 10.25 44.14
N ALA A 503 17.46 8.94 44.39
CA ALA A 503 17.79 8.26 45.65
C ALA A 503 19.13 7.52 45.51
#